data_AF-A0A7Z9UBN3-F1
#
_entry.id   AF-A0A7Z9UBN3-F1
#
_cell.length_a   1.000
_cell.length_b   1.000
_cell.length_c   1.000
_cell.angle_alpha   90.00
_cell.angle_beta   90.00
_cell.angle_gamma   90.00
#
_symmetry.space_group_name_H-M   'P 1'
#
loop_
_entity.id
_entity.type
_entity.pdbx_description
1 polymer ?
#
loop_
_entity_poly.entity_id
_entity_poly.type
_entity_poly.pdbx_seq_one_letter_code
_entity_poly.pdbx_strand_id
1 'polypeptide(L)'
;MDSNAEILKPFVDYFRKQPVLNEHFFNLCYFSAYGALPQAVEANPEEFWKTYYLARQPGLGWYAHLCLLTQTPFSPFQASAFHWHKGRLANGREYMILEYPEPDPMVLTAREFEKNPEEDAPEEILYPYFSAVLRTTTTKPSACFALGQSPVYGVTSLRRCRPAAHYNLGIGPDPTLEGFLAVLEEAESLPVQGVALLHQDKLDDLDQTLMEKIPQGPPDLSSK
;
A
#
# COMPACT_ATOMS: atom_id res chain seq x y z
N MET A 1 7.42 -48.32 15.57
CA MET A 1 7.26 -46.99 16.17
C MET A 1 8.69 -46.42 16.18
N ASP A 2 9.21 -45.67 15.20
CA ASP A 2 8.73 -44.38 14.65
C ASP A 2 9.34 -44.03 13.28
N SER A 3 9.56 -44.99 12.37
CA SER A 3 10.21 -44.69 11.07
C SER A 3 9.41 -43.74 10.17
N ASN A 4 8.08 -43.73 10.29
CA ASN A 4 7.21 -42.85 9.50
C ASN A 4 7.26 -41.38 9.97
N ALA A 5 7.62 -41.13 11.24
CA ALA A 5 7.71 -39.77 11.77
C ALA A 5 8.97 -39.05 11.26
N GLU A 6 10.08 -39.76 11.08
CA GLU A 6 11.32 -39.19 10.51
C GLU A 6 11.21 -38.94 9.00
N ILE A 7 10.53 -39.82 8.25
CA ILE A 7 10.34 -39.68 6.80
C ILE A 7 9.41 -38.48 6.48
N LEU A 8 8.44 -38.21 7.34
CA LEU A 8 7.51 -37.09 7.16
C LEU A 8 8.03 -35.77 7.74
N LYS A 9 9.11 -35.78 8.53
CA LYS A 9 9.66 -34.58 9.18
C LYS A 9 10.04 -33.48 8.18
N PRO A 10 10.73 -33.75 7.04
CA PRO A 10 11.01 -32.73 6.03
C PRO A 10 9.75 -32.17 5.35
N PHE A 11 8.72 -33.01 5.20
CA PHE A 11 7.43 -32.62 4.62
C PHE A 11 6.67 -31.72 5.60
N VAL A 12 6.57 -32.11 6.87
CA VAL A 12 5.96 -31.30 7.94
C VAL A 12 6.73 -29.99 8.16
N ASP A 13 8.06 -30.02 8.12
CA ASP A 13 8.91 -28.84 8.22
C ASP A 13 8.74 -27.91 7.01
N TYR A 14 8.50 -28.45 5.80
CA TYR A 14 8.13 -27.68 4.61
C TYR A 14 6.79 -26.95 4.77
N PHE A 15 5.78 -27.59 5.40
CA PHE A 15 4.49 -26.94 5.71
C PHE A 15 4.57 -25.94 6.88
N ARG A 16 5.60 -26.04 7.72
CA ARG A 16 5.85 -25.09 8.82
C ARG A 16 6.69 -23.89 8.43
N LYS A 17 7.25 -23.85 7.21
CA LYS A 17 7.96 -22.67 6.71
C LYS A 17 6.97 -21.53 6.52
N GLN A 18 6.85 -20.70 7.54
CA GLN A 18 6.33 -19.36 7.36
C GLN A 18 7.25 -18.60 6.41
N PRO A 19 6.72 -17.69 5.59
CA PRO A 19 7.55 -16.89 4.72
C PRO A 19 8.59 -16.16 5.56
N VAL A 20 9.87 -16.32 5.22
CA VAL A 20 10.91 -15.43 5.74
C VAL A 20 10.77 -14.13 4.96
N LEU A 21 10.15 -13.14 5.61
CA LEU A 21 10.00 -11.80 5.09
C LEU A 21 11.24 -11.03 5.49
N ASN A 22 11.97 -10.54 4.50
CA ASN A 22 13.17 -9.74 4.68
C ASN A 22 12.94 -8.34 4.10
N GLU A 23 13.91 -7.45 4.30
CA GLU A 23 13.87 -6.07 3.80
C GLU A 23 13.52 -6.00 2.30
N HIS A 24 14.09 -6.89 1.47
CA HIS A 24 13.78 -6.96 0.04
C HIS A 24 12.30 -7.21 -0.24
N PHE A 25 11.66 -8.09 0.54
CA PHE A 25 10.23 -8.35 0.42
C PHE A 25 9.40 -7.12 0.82
N PHE A 26 9.76 -6.45 1.92
CA PHE A 26 9.06 -5.22 2.32
C PHE A 26 9.25 -4.08 1.32
N ASN A 27 10.42 -3.97 0.68
CA ASN A 27 10.65 -3.06 -0.44
C ASN A 27 9.75 -3.40 -1.65
N LEU A 28 9.46 -4.69 -1.87
CA LEU A 28 8.48 -5.12 -2.88
C LEU A 28 7.05 -4.70 -2.49
N CYS A 29 6.67 -4.78 -1.20
CA CYS A 29 5.39 -4.28 -0.71
C CYS A 29 5.28 -2.75 -0.87
N TYR A 30 6.35 -2.01 -0.56
CA TYR A 30 6.43 -0.57 -0.81
C TYR A 30 6.23 -0.25 -2.29
N PHE A 31 7.00 -0.89 -3.18
CA PHE A 31 6.86 -0.72 -4.63
C PHE A 31 5.47 -1.11 -5.13
N SER A 32 4.85 -2.15 -4.56
CA SER A 32 3.47 -2.53 -4.86
C SER A 32 2.52 -1.37 -4.56
N ALA A 33 2.52 -0.85 -3.33
CA ALA A 33 1.56 0.16 -2.89
C ALA A 33 1.74 1.52 -3.59
N TYR A 34 2.99 1.92 -3.81
CA TYR A 34 3.37 3.27 -4.19
C TYR A 34 3.90 3.38 -5.63
N GLY A 35 3.96 2.27 -6.37
CA GLY A 35 4.47 2.26 -7.74
C GLY A 35 3.59 1.42 -8.66
N ALA A 36 3.68 0.10 -8.53
CA ALA A 36 3.08 -0.82 -9.46
C ALA A 36 1.54 -0.80 -9.45
N LEU A 37 0.91 -0.77 -8.26
CA LEU A 37 -0.54 -0.84 -8.16
C LEU A 37 -1.23 0.41 -8.74
N PRO A 38 -0.85 1.66 -8.39
CA PRO A 38 -1.44 2.85 -9.01
C PRO A 38 -1.25 2.86 -10.53
N GLN A 39 -0.07 2.48 -11.03
CA GLN A 39 0.21 2.42 -12.46
C GLN A 39 -0.65 1.39 -13.19
N ALA A 40 -0.77 0.18 -12.64
CA ALA A 40 -1.56 -0.89 -13.26
C ALA A 40 -3.06 -0.54 -13.30
N VAL A 41 -3.58 0.06 -12.22
CA VAL A 41 -4.98 0.50 -12.15
C VAL A 41 -5.24 1.63 -13.13
N GLU A 42 -4.37 2.63 -13.21
CA GLU A 42 -4.61 3.80 -14.07
C GLU A 42 -4.47 3.47 -15.57
N ALA A 43 -3.51 2.60 -15.93
CA ALA A 43 -3.28 2.22 -17.32
C ALA A 43 -4.48 1.51 -17.96
N ASN A 44 -5.16 0.63 -17.21
CA ASN A 44 -6.37 -0.05 -17.68
C ASN A 44 -7.27 -0.50 -16.51
N PRO A 45 -8.10 0.41 -15.95
CA PRO A 45 -8.85 0.14 -14.72
C PRO A 45 -9.79 -1.05 -14.81
N GLU A 46 -10.53 -1.19 -15.92
CA GLU A 46 -11.51 -2.27 -16.08
C GLU A 46 -10.84 -3.63 -16.30
N GLU A 47 -9.73 -3.68 -17.06
CA GLU A 47 -9.01 -4.94 -17.24
C GLU A 47 -8.30 -5.37 -15.95
N PHE A 48 -7.72 -4.42 -15.21
CA PHE A 48 -7.17 -4.68 -13.88
C PHE A 48 -8.27 -5.27 -12.98
N TRP A 49 -9.42 -4.61 -12.92
CA TRP A 49 -10.55 -5.06 -12.12
C TRP A 49 -11.00 -6.46 -12.50
N LYS A 50 -11.25 -6.71 -13.78
CA LYS A 50 -11.67 -8.01 -14.30
C LYS A 50 -10.67 -9.12 -13.96
N THR A 51 -9.38 -8.82 -14.11
CA THR A 51 -8.29 -9.77 -13.87
C THR A 51 -8.25 -10.21 -12.41
N TYR A 52 -8.21 -9.26 -11.47
CA TYR A 52 -7.97 -9.56 -10.06
C TYR A 52 -9.26 -9.85 -9.26
N TYR A 53 -10.39 -9.22 -9.60
CA TYR A 53 -11.64 -9.41 -8.87
C TYR A 53 -12.20 -10.83 -9.02
N LEU A 54 -12.04 -11.42 -10.21
CA LEU A 54 -12.51 -12.78 -10.55
C LEU A 54 -11.44 -13.86 -10.33
N ALA A 55 -10.18 -13.48 -10.08
CA ALA A 55 -9.12 -14.44 -9.85
C ALA A 55 -9.40 -15.29 -8.61
N ARG A 56 -9.10 -16.59 -8.72
CA ARG A 56 -9.13 -17.52 -7.57
C ARG A 56 -8.00 -17.25 -6.58
N GLN A 57 -6.86 -16.75 -7.06
CA GLN A 57 -5.67 -16.45 -6.29
C GLN A 57 -5.06 -15.10 -6.72
N PRO A 58 -5.74 -13.97 -6.46
CA PRO A 58 -5.27 -12.64 -6.88
C PRO A 58 -3.91 -12.27 -6.28
N GLY A 59 -3.64 -12.67 -5.02
CA GLY A 59 -2.33 -12.46 -4.37
C GLY A 59 -1.17 -13.11 -5.10
N LEU A 60 -1.35 -14.35 -5.56
CA LEU A 60 -0.34 -15.08 -6.34
C LEU A 60 -0.07 -14.38 -7.67
N GLY A 61 -1.13 -14.01 -8.39
CA GLY A 61 -1.02 -13.32 -9.68
C GLY A 61 -0.34 -11.97 -9.54
N TRP A 62 -0.70 -11.19 -8.51
CA TRP A 62 -0.11 -9.88 -8.26
C TRP A 62 1.37 -9.99 -7.86
N TYR A 63 1.71 -10.90 -6.95
CA TYR A 63 3.11 -11.12 -6.59
C TYR A 63 3.96 -11.59 -7.77
N ALA A 64 3.45 -12.49 -8.63
CA ALA A 64 4.14 -12.89 -9.85
C ALA A 64 4.38 -11.69 -10.80
N HIS A 65 3.41 -10.78 -10.92
CA HIS A 65 3.56 -9.55 -11.68
C HIS A 65 4.64 -8.64 -11.08
N LEU A 66 4.65 -8.44 -9.77
CA LEU A 66 5.69 -7.67 -9.08
C LEU A 66 7.09 -8.27 -9.29
N CYS A 67 7.24 -9.59 -9.15
CA CYS A 67 8.50 -10.29 -9.41
C CYS A 67 9.00 -10.07 -10.85
N LEU A 68 8.09 -10.07 -11.82
CA LEU A 68 8.43 -9.79 -13.22
C LEU A 68 8.93 -8.35 -13.41
N LEU A 69 8.24 -7.37 -12.82
CA LEU A 69 8.60 -5.96 -12.91
C LEU A 69 9.96 -5.65 -12.27
N THR A 70 10.26 -6.29 -11.14
CA THR A 70 11.48 -6.03 -10.36
C THR A 70 12.61 -7.04 -10.64
N GLN A 71 12.41 -7.98 -11.57
CA GLN A 71 13.34 -9.08 -11.83
C GLN A 71 13.70 -9.88 -10.56
N THR A 72 12.80 -9.93 -9.58
CA THR A 72 13.00 -10.68 -8.34
C THR A 72 12.62 -12.14 -8.55
N PRO A 73 13.40 -13.13 -8.05
CA PRO A 73 13.02 -14.53 -8.13
C PRO A 73 11.67 -14.80 -7.47
N PHE A 74 10.81 -15.52 -8.18
CA PHE A 74 9.50 -15.89 -7.67
C PHE A 74 9.59 -16.92 -6.54
N SER A 75 8.98 -16.62 -5.39
CA SER A 75 8.80 -17.55 -4.28
C SER A 75 7.31 -17.77 -3.96
N PRO A 76 6.76 -18.99 -4.17
CA PRO A 76 5.35 -19.24 -3.90
C PRO A 76 4.97 -19.08 -2.41
N PHE A 77 5.95 -19.20 -1.50
CA PHE A 77 5.74 -18.97 -0.06
C PHE A 77 5.57 -17.49 0.27
N GLN A 78 6.29 -16.61 -0.41
CA GLN A 78 6.13 -15.16 -0.22
C GLN A 78 4.82 -14.67 -0.84
N ALA A 79 4.35 -15.32 -1.91
CA ALA A 79 3.06 -15.02 -2.52
C ALA A 79 1.87 -15.18 -1.56
N SER A 80 1.93 -16.12 -0.60
CA SER A 80 0.86 -16.30 0.38
C SER A 80 0.78 -15.17 1.41
N ALA A 81 1.75 -14.27 1.44
CA ALA A 81 1.76 -13.13 2.34
C ALA A 81 0.92 -11.93 1.80
N PHE A 82 0.46 -11.99 0.55
CA PHE A 82 -0.43 -10.99 -0.06
C PHE A 82 -1.89 -11.44 0.07
N HIS A 83 -2.62 -10.85 1.01
CA HIS A 83 -4.04 -11.14 1.19
C HIS A 83 -4.90 -10.13 0.44
N TRP A 84 -5.91 -10.63 -0.27
CA TRP A 84 -6.83 -9.79 -1.01
C TRP A 84 -8.23 -9.88 -0.40
N HIS A 85 -8.78 -8.72 -0.12
CA HIS A 85 -10.16 -8.52 0.32
C HIS A 85 -10.93 -7.85 -0.79
N LYS A 86 -12.19 -8.21 -0.95
CA LYS A 86 -13.08 -7.57 -1.93
C LYS A 86 -14.46 -7.43 -1.34
N GLY A 87 -15.15 -6.39 -1.76
CA GLY A 87 -16.48 -6.11 -1.26
C GLY A 87 -17.03 -4.82 -1.80
N ARG A 88 -17.94 -4.24 -1.03
CA ARG A 88 -18.61 -2.99 -1.34
C ARG A 88 -18.68 -2.14 -0.07
N LEU A 89 -18.32 -0.87 -0.18
CA LEU A 89 -18.43 0.13 0.87
C LEU A 89 -19.90 0.53 1.08
N ALA A 90 -20.24 1.15 2.22
CA ALA A 90 -21.60 1.61 2.47
C ALA A 90 -22.06 2.68 1.47
N ASN A 91 -21.12 3.49 0.95
CA ASN A 91 -21.36 4.46 -0.12
C ASN A 91 -21.60 3.81 -1.51
N GLY A 92 -21.61 2.49 -1.61
CA GLY A 92 -21.88 1.72 -2.82
C GLY A 92 -20.68 1.45 -3.73
N ARG A 93 -19.50 2.04 -3.46
CA ARG A 93 -18.28 1.77 -4.23
C ARG A 93 -17.79 0.34 -3.97
N GLU A 94 -17.50 -0.38 -5.05
CA GLU A 94 -16.82 -1.67 -4.95
C GLU A 94 -15.32 -1.45 -4.71
N TYR A 95 -14.72 -2.31 -3.88
CA TYR A 95 -13.30 -2.24 -3.55
C TYR A 95 -12.59 -3.58 -3.76
N MET A 96 -11.29 -3.49 -4.03
CA MET A 96 -10.31 -4.53 -3.77
C MET A 96 -9.26 -3.95 -2.82
N ILE A 97 -8.97 -4.63 -1.72
CA ILE A 97 -7.92 -4.25 -0.77
C ILE A 97 -6.85 -5.33 -0.81
N LEU A 98 -5.61 -4.90 -1.00
CA LEU A 98 -4.42 -5.70 -0.80
C LEU A 98 -3.87 -5.41 0.60
N GLU A 99 -3.86 -6.42 1.44
CA GLU A 99 -3.22 -6.43 2.75
C GLU A 99 -1.80 -6.99 2.60
N TYR A 100 -0.85 -6.22 3.11
CA TYR A 100 0.56 -6.61 3.17
C TYR A 100 0.87 -7.21 4.54
N PRO A 101 1.98 -7.94 4.66
CA PRO A 101 2.48 -8.33 5.98
C PRO A 101 2.78 -7.11 6.83
N GLU A 102 2.53 -7.24 8.13
CA GLU A 102 2.80 -6.18 9.09
C GLU A 102 4.30 -5.86 9.12
N PRO A 103 4.72 -4.61 8.83
CA PRO A 103 6.11 -4.20 8.95
C PRO A 103 6.50 -4.03 10.42
N ASP A 104 7.81 -4.13 10.69
CA ASP A 104 8.33 -3.80 12.02
C ASP A 104 7.98 -2.35 12.38
N PRO A 105 7.55 -2.07 13.63
CA PRO A 105 7.18 -0.72 14.04
C PRO A 105 8.33 0.28 13.81
N MET A 106 8.01 1.40 13.17
CA MET A 106 8.99 2.46 13.00
C MET A 106 9.21 3.18 14.33
N VAL A 107 10.47 3.25 14.74
CA VAL A 107 10.90 3.95 15.95
C VAL A 107 11.84 5.06 15.51
N LEU A 108 11.29 6.26 15.31
CA LEU A 108 12.13 7.45 15.14
C LEU A 108 12.84 7.74 16.46
N THR A 109 14.15 7.62 16.44
CA THR A 109 15.02 8.06 17.52
C THR A 109 15.26 9.56 17.41
N ALA A 110 15.37 10.27 18.54
CA ALA A 110 15.65 11.71 18.55
C ALA A 110 16.92 12.11 17.76
N ARG A 111 17.85 11.16 17.55
CA ARG A 111 19.06 11.33 16.74
C ARG A 111 18.80 11.46 15.24
N GLU A 112 17.69 10.92 14.72
CA GLU A 112 17.34 11.03 13.29
C GLU A 112 16.80 12.42 12.95
N PHE A 113 16.20 13.13 13.91
CA PHE A 113 15.77 14.52 13.75
C PHE A 113 16.91 15.55 13.91
N GLU A 114 18.03 15.15 14.52
CA GLU A 114 19.19 16.03 14.76
C GLU A 114 20.23 15.98 13.63
N LYS A 115 20.12 15.03 12.68
CA LYS A 115 21.02 14.97 11.53
C LYS A 115 20.66 16.04 10.49
N ASN A 116 21.70 16.65 9.91
CA ASN A 116 21.56 17.58 8.79
C ASN A 116 20.80 16.87 7.65
N PRO A 117 19.73 17.46 7.09
CA PRO A 117 18.99 16.87 5.97
C PRO A 117 19.81 16.72 4.68
N GLU A 118 21.02 17.30 4.63
CA GLU A 118 21.95 17.20 3.50
C GLU A 118 22.97 16.05 3.62
N GLU A 119 23.04 15.34 4.75
CA GLU A 119 24.00 14.24 4.96
C GLU A 119 23.30 12.89 5.21
N ASP A 120 23.17 12.08 4.15
CA ASP A 120 23.04 10.62 4.16
C ASP A 120 22.16 10.01 5.28
N ALA A 121 21.04 10.64 5.63
CA ALA A 121 20.02 9.96 6.39
C ALA A 121 19.44 8.88 5.46
N PRO A 122 19.49 7.59 5.83
CA PRO A 122 18.80 6.57 5.05
C PRO A 122 17.35 7.02 4.92
N GLU A 123 16.89 7.16 3.70
CA GLU A 123 15.52 7.58 3.39
C GLU A 123 14.60 6.53 4.01
N GLU A 124 14.05 6.83 5.19
CA GLU A 124 13.28 5.85 5.94
C GLU A 124 12.04 5.44 5.15
N ILE A 125 12.00 4.16 4.77
CA ILE A 125 10.92 3.63 3.95
C ILE A 125 9.71 3.37 4.84
N LEU A 126 8.66 4.15 4.62
CA LEU A 126 7.38 3.96 5.30
C LEU A 126 6.58 2.84 4.63
N TYR A 127 6.62 1.65 5.21
CA TYR A 127 5.99 0.47 4.62
C TYR A 127 4.46 0.52 4.71
N PRO A 128 3.75 -0.06 3.71
CA PRO A 128 2.30 -0.11 3.70
C PRO A 128 1.75 -1.25 4.54
N TYR A 129 0.61 -1.03 5.19
CA TYR A 129 -0.23 -2.08 5.76
C TYR A 129 -1.28 -2.54 4.75
N PHE A 130 -1.89 -1.59 4.02
CA PHE A 130 -2.91 -1.87 3.03
C PHE A 130 -2.80 -0.98 1.80
N SER A 131 -3.25 -1.49 0.66
CA SER A 131 -3.63 -0.70 -0.51
C SER A 131 -5.07 -0.99 -0.90
N ALA A 132 -5.82 0.02 -1.29
CA ALA A 132 -7.18 -0.11 -1.79
C ALA A 132 -7.29 0.39 -3.23
N VAL A 133 -8.02 -0.35 -4.05
CA VAL A 133 -8.48 0.06 -5.37
C VAL A 133 -9.99 0.18 -5.32
N LEU A 134 -10.50 1.39 -5.58
CA LEU A 134 -11.93 1.64 -5.74
C LEU A 134 -12.30 1.58 -7.21
N ARG A 135 -13.37 0.84 -7.52
CA ARG A 135 -13.83 0.64 -8.90
C ARG A 135 -14.35 1.93 -9.53
N THR A 136 -14.09 2.13 -10.82
CA THR A 136 -14.77 3.14 -11.64
C THR A 136 -16.29 3.00 -11.53
N THR A 137 -16.97 4.14 -11.47
CA THR A 137 -18.43 4.25 -11.50
C THR A 137 -18.82 5.27 -12.56
N THR A 138 -20.12 5.43 -12.81
CA THR A 138 -20.63 6.45 -13.75
C THR A 138 -20.26 7.88 -13.35
N THR A 139 -20.01 8.13 -12.06
CA THR A 139 -19.75 9.47 -11.53
C THR A 139 -18.33 9.68 -11.02
N LYS A 140 -17.54 8.61 -10.86
CA LYS A 140 -16.20 8.68 -10.25
C LYS A 140 -15.23 7.74 -10.95
N PRO A 141 -14.01 8.20 -11.29
CA PRO A 141 -12.97 7.33 -11.82
C PRO A 141 -12.51 6.31 -10.77
N SER A 142 -11.73 5.32 -11.20
CA SER A 142 -10.99 4.47 -10.27
C SER A 142 -10.04 5.30 -9.39
N ALA A 143 -9.76 4.81 -8.19
CA ALA A 143 -8.87 5.48 -7.26
C ALA A 143 -8.05 4.46 -6.49
N CYS A 144 -6.79 4.77 -6.22
CA CYS A 144 -5.89 3.95 -5.40
C CYS A 144 -5.54 4.70 -4.11
N PHE A 145 -5.61 4.01 -2.99
CA PHE A 145 -5.25 4.53 -1.66
C PHE A 145 -4.28 3.57 -0.98
N ALA A 146 -3.43 4.09 -0.10
CA ALA A 146 -2.57 3.29 0.74
C ALA A 146 -2.65 3.75 2.20
N LEU A 147 -2.73 2.79 3.11
CA LEU A 147 -2.53 2.99 4.54
C LEU A 147 -1.14 2.45 4.87
N GLY A 148 -0.25 3.33 5.32
CA GLY A 148 1.12 2.95 5.64
C GLY A 148 1.62 3.51 6.95
N GLN A 149 2.86 3.21 7.28
CA GLN A 149 3.55 3.77 8.43
C GLN A 149 3.63 5.30 8.34
N SER A 150 3.66 5.93 9.51
CA SER A 150 3.79 7.38 9.67
C SER A 150 5.11 7.71 10.36
N PRO A 151 5.74 8.85 10.04
CA PRO A 151 6.82 9.41 10.87
C PRO A 151 6.37 9.68 12.32
N VAL A 152 5.08 9.89 12.55
CA VAL A 152 4.58 10.06 13.92
C VAL A 152 4.37 8.69 14.56
N TYR A 153 5.05 8.46 15.69
CA TYR A 153 4.94 7.20 16.44
C TYR A 153 3.49 6.89 16.82
N GLY A 154 3.09 5.63 16.63
CA GLY A 154 1.78 5.12 17.06
C GLY A 154 0.61 5.51 16.15
N VAL A 155 0.85 6.13 14.99
CA VAL A 155 -0.21 6.43 14.01
C VAL A 155 0.16 5.95 12.60
N THR A 156 -0.83 5.89 11.72
CA THR A 156 -0.65 5.56 10.30
C THR A 156 -0.80 6.81 9.43
N SER A 157 -0.41 6.71 8.16
CA SER A 157 -0.64 7.75 7.15
C SER A 157 -1.54 7.21 6.05
N LEU A 158 -2.60 7.95 5.73
CA LEU A 158 -3.47 7.67 4.59
C LEU A 158 -3.01 8.50 3.38
N ARG A 159 -2.83 7.84 2.24
CA ARG A 159 -2.43 8.49 0.99
C ARG A 159 -3.33 8.10 -0.15
N ARG A 160 -3.61 9.04 -1.05
CA ARG A 160 -4.10 8.74 -2.40
C ARG A 160 -2.89 8.58 -3.30
N CYS A 161 -2.77 7.42 -3.93
CA CYS A 161 -1.61 7.06 -4.73
C CYS A 161 -1.96 7.12 -6.22
N ARG A 162 -1.18 7.88 -6.99
CA ARG A 162 -1.32 8.00 -8.44
C ARG A 162 0.07 7.87 -9.10
N PRO A 163 0.14 7.54 -10.40
CA PRO A 163 1.42 7.36 -11.10
C PRO A 163 2.31 8.59 -11.07
N ALA A 164 1.72 9.79 -11.13
CA ALA A 164 2.46 11.04 -11.17
C ALA A 164 2.87 11.55 -9.77
N ALA A 165 2.06 11.26 -8.75
CA ALA A 165 2.21 11.83 -7.42
C ALA A 165 1.48 11.03 -6.33
N HIS A 166 1.97 11.15 -5.09
CA HIS A 166 1.28 10.67 -3.89
C HIS A 166 0.77 11.83 -3.05
N TYR A 167 -0.51 11.79 -2.71
CA TYR A 167 -1.20 12.85 -1.98
C TYR A 167 -1.44 12.38 -0.56
N ASN A 168 -0.85 13.07 0.42
CA ASN A 168 -1.07 12.81 1.83
C ASN A 168 -2.44 13.35 2.25
N LEU A 169 -3.29 12.48 2.79
CA LEU A 169 -4.62 12.81 3.29
C LEU A 169 -4.65 13.00 4.82
N GLY A 170 -3.49 12.86 5.47
CA GLY A 170 -3.31 13.03 6.91
C GLY A 170 -3.12 11.71 7.66
N ILE A 171 -3.41 11.78 8.96
CA ILE A 171 -3.38 10.63 9.87
C ILE A 171 -4.45 9.63 9.42
N GLY A 172 -4.05 8.37 9.25
CA GLY A 172 -4.96 7.27 8.96
C GLY A 172 -5.53 6.61 10.22
N PRO A 173 -6.47 5.67 10.04
CA PRO A 173 -6.98 4.84 11.13
C PRO A 173 -5.92 3.84 11.64
N ASP A 174 -6.23 3.13 12.72
CA ASP A 174 -5.45 1.96 13.14
C ASP A 174 -5.26 0.99 11.95
N PRO A 175 -4.12 0.28 11.85
CA PRO A 175 -3.79 -0.59 10.73
C PRO A 175 -4.58 -1.90 10.76
N THR A 176 -5.90 -1.78 10.70
CA THR A 176 -6.85 -2.88 10.64
C THR A 176 -7.68 -2.76 9.37
N LEU A 177 -8.15 -3.89 8.83
CA LEU A 177 -9.02 -3.88 7.65
C LEU A 177 -10.30 -3.07 7.89
N GLU A 178 -10.90 -3.20 9.08
CA GLU A 178 -12.13 -2.47 9.44
C GLU A 178 -11.90 -0.97 9.51
N GLY A 179 -10.82 -0.53 10.18
CA GLY A 179 -10.44 0.89 10.23
C GLY A 179 -10.18 1.45 8.84
N PHE A 180 -9.46 0.71 8.00
CA PHE A 180 -9.19 1.14 6.63
C PHE A 180 -10.46 1.22 5.77
N LEU A 181 -11.37 0.26 5.90
CA LEU A 181 -12.66 0.31 5.20
C LEU A 181 -13.50 1.53 5.60
N ALA A 182 -13.53 1.85 6.90
CA ALA A 182 -14.28 3.00 7.40
C ALA A 182 -13.80 4.33 6.79
N VAL A 183 -12.48 4.54 6.69
CA VAL A 183 -11.95 5.79 6.13
C VAL A 183 -12.11 5.86 4.59
N LEU A 184 -12.14 4.72 3.89
CA LEU A 184 -12.30 4.68 2.43
C LEU A 184 -13.66 5.20 1.96
N GLU A 185 -14.68 5.22 2.82
CA GLU A 185 -16.01 5.72 2.47
C GLU A 185 -16.01 7.22 2.14
N GLU A 186 -15.11 7.97 2.77
CA GLU A 186 -14.97 9.43 2.64
C GLU A 186 -13.60 9.86 2.10
N ALA A 187 -12.68 8.92 1.83
CA ALA A 187 -11.29 9.22 1.44
C ALA A 187 -11.16 10.15 0.22
N GLU A 188 -12.10 10.08 -0.74
CA GLU A 188 -12.10 10.95 -1.92
C GLU A 188 -12.50 12.41 -1.64
N SER A 189 -13.14 12.67 -0.49
CA SER A 189 -13.50 14.01 -0.02
C SER A 189 -12.52 14.58 1.00
N LEU A 190 -11.57 13.79 1.48
CA LEU A 190 -10.57 14.27 2.43
C LEU A 190 -9.68 15.37 1.81
N PRO A 191 -9.32 16.41 2.58
CA PRO A 191 -8.41 17.43 2.11
C PRO A 191 -7.01 16.86 1.91
N VAL A 192 -6.35 17.28 0.84
CA VAL A 192 -4.94 16.97 0.61
C VAL A 192 -4.09 17.88 1.50
N GLN A 193 -3.23 17.28 2.32
CA GLN A 193 -2.35 18.00 3.25
C GLN A 193 -0.93 18.19 2.70
N GLY A 194 -0.54 17.38 1.72
CA GLY A 194 0.77 17.46 1.08
C GLY A 194 0.86 16.53 -0.13
N VAL A 195 1.92 16.71 -0.92
CA VAL A 195 2.16 15.94 -2.14
C VAL A 195 3.64 15.56 -2.25
N ALA A 196 3.90 14.32 -2.67
CA ALA A 196 5.20 13.86 -3.14
C ALA A 196 5.10 13.63 -4.65
N LEU A 197 5.81 14.46 -5.43
CA LEU A 197 5.83 14.36 -6.90
C LEU A 197 6.83 13.26 -7.32
N LEU A 198 6.39 12.38 -8.23
CA LEU A 198 7.21 11.28 -8.77
C LEU A 198 7.61 11.55 -10.22
N HIS A 199 6.62 11.92 -11.04
CA HIS A 199 6.76 12.09 -12.49
C HIS A 199 5.94 13.29 -12.96
N GLN A 200 6.60 14.45 -13.06
CA GLN A 200 5.93 15.70 -13.43
C GLN A 200 5.31 15.66 -14.83
N ASP A 201 5.92 14.88 -15.73
CA ASP A 201 5.46 14.65 -17.11
C ASP A 201 4.17 13.82 -17.21
N LYS A 202 3.75 13.18 -16.11
CA LYS A 202 2.55 12.34 -16.04
C LYS A 202 1.37 13.00 -15.34
N LEU A 203 1.50 14.24 -14.87
CA LEU A 203 0.43 14.96 -14.18
C LEU A 203 -0.75 15.21 -15.15
N ASP A 204 -1.96 14.87 -14.73
CA ASP A 204 -3.20 15.16 -15.45
C ASP A 204 -4.08 16.22 -14.75
N ASP A 205 -5.26 16.48 -15.30
CA ASP A 205 -6.21 17.47 -14.77
C ASP A 205 -6.68 17.15 -13.33
N LEU A 206 -6.78 15.87 -12.98
CA LEU A 206 -7.14 15.45 -11.63
C LEU A 206 -5.97 15.71 -10.66
N ASP A 207 -4.74 15.46 -11.09
CA ASP A 207 -3.55 15.79 -10.30
C ASP A 207 -3.46 17.29 -10.03
N GLN A 208 -3.72 18.12 -11.04
CA GLN A 208 -3.79 19.58 -10.90
C GLN A 208 -4.87 19.99 -9.89
N THR A 209 -6.08 19.44 -10.04
CA THR A 209 -7.21 19.71 -9.12
C THR A 209 -6.89 19.33 -7.67
N LEU A 210 -6.15 18.23 -7.46
CA LEU A 210 -5.74 17.81 -6.12
C LEU A 210 -4.67 18.73 -5.53
N MET A 211 -3.73 19.19 -6.35
CA MET A 211 -2.66 20.12 -5.93
C MET A 211 -3.19 21.51 -5.57
N GLU A 212 -4.21 22.02 -6.29
CA GLU A 212 -4.85 23.31 -5.99
C GLU A 212 -5.51 23.34 -4.60
N LYS A 213 -5.91 22.17 -4.09
CA LYS A 213 -6.57 22.03 -2.77
C LYS A 213 -5.59 21.97 -1.61
N ILE A 214 -4.29 21.95 -1.86
CA ILE A 214 -3.28 21.91 -0.81
C ILE A 214 -3.28 23.26 -0.08
N PRO A 215 -3.45 23.28 1.26
CA PRO A 215 -3.40 24.51 2.04
C PRO A 215 -2.11 25.29 1.76
N GLN A 216 -2.26 26.56 1.37
CA GLN A 216 -1.13 27.47 1.18
C GLN A 216 -0.75 28.07 2.54
N GLY A 217 0.12 27.39 3.29
CA GLY A 217 0.61 27.87 4.59
C GLY A 217 1.14 26.75 5.49
N PRO A 218 1.89 27.07 6.56
CA PRO A 218 2.31 26.07 7.53
C PRO A 218 1.06 25.42 8.17
N PRO A 219 1.10 24.11 8.49
CA PRO A 219 0.00 23.44 9.16
C PRO A 219 -0.30 24.15 10.49
N ASP A 220 -1.55 24.52 10.69
CA ASP A 220 -1.99 25.11 11.95
C ASP A 220 -1.98 24.02 13.03
N LEU A 221 -0.88 23.95 13.78
CA LEU A 221 -0.68 23.01 14.88
C LEU A 221 -1.51 23.39 16.13
N SER A 222 -2.41 24.39 16.05
CA SER A 222 -3.16 24.89 17.21
C SER A 222 -4.48 24.18 17.50
N SER A 223 -4.82 23.10 16.78
CA SER A 223 -6.08 22.38 17.01
C SER A 223 -5.92 20.86 17.15
N LYS A 224 -5.45 20.41 18.33
CA LYS A 224 -6.14 19.47 19.24
C LYS A 224 -5.23 19.07 20.41
#